data_AF-A0A7I8DBG2-F1
#
_entry.id   AF-A0A7I8DBG2-F1
#
_cell.length_a   1.000
_cell.length_b   1.000
_cell.length_c   1.000
_cell.angle_alpha   90.00
_cell.angle_beta   90.00
_cell.angle_gamma   90.00
#
_symmetry.space_group_name_H-M   'P 1'
#
loop_
_entity.id
_entity.type
_entity.pdbx_description
1 polymer ?
#
loop_
_entity_poly.entity_id
_entity_poly.type
_entity_poly.pdbx_seq_one_letter_code
_entity_poly.pdbx_strand_id
1 'polypeptide(L)'
;MNRHELLEFRLFVQKCIRLFGSLDQTVTPCGFHLSPSQVFALQELEHKTLTVVELANSLKLDRSSVSRLVDQLVKAEFVHREPNRNNRREVILSLTEKGTNTLQRVRDQSVEFYKRLLSKASEDGQKQIFEGFKLFTTILESEKGDVK
;
A
#
# COMPACT_ATOMS: atom_id res chain seq x y z
N MET A 1 -26.75 -9.75 -8.41
CA MET A 1 -26.00 -10.80 -9.11
C MET A 1 -26.51 -12.15 -8.63
N ASN A 2 -26.80 -13.08 -9.54
CA ASN A 2 -27.13 -14.46 -9.19
C ASN A 2 -25.86 -15.23 -8.73
N ARG A 3 -26.02 -16.46 -8.23
CA ARG A 3 -24.90 -17.26 -7.70
C ARG A 3 -23.78 -17.49 -8.73
N HIS A 4 -24.13 -17.70 -10.00
CA HIS A 4 -23.17 -17.94 -11.06
C HIS A 4 -22.33 -16.67 -11.33
N GLU A 5 -22.99 -15.53 -11.50
CA GLU A 5 -22.34 -14.22 -11.67
C GLU A 5 -21.41 -13.89 -10.49
N LEU A 6 -21.82 -14.19 -9.25
CA LEU A 6 -20.98 -13.98 -8.06
C LEU A 6 -19.72 -14.86 -8.05
N LEU A 7 -19.82 -16.09 -8.54
CA LEU A 7 -18.66 -16.98 -8.65
C LEU A 7 -17.69 -16.50 -9.73
N GLU A 8 -18.19 -16.00 -10.86
CA GLU A 8 -17.34 -15.38 -11.88
C GLU A 8 -16.66 -14.12 -11.37
N PHE A 9 -17.40 -13.25 -10.67
CA PHE A 9 -16.83 -12.07 -10.03
C PHE A 9 -15.68 -12.42 -9.09
N ARG A 10 -15.88 -13.42 -8.22
CA ARG A 10 -14.82 -13.94 -7.34
C ARG A 10 -13.59 -14.41 -8.14
N LEU A 11 -13.76 -15.05 -9.28
CA LEU A 11 -12.65 -15.47 -10.13
C LEU A 11 -11.89 -14.27 -10.73
N PHE A 12 -12.59 -13.21 -11.13
CA PHE A 12 -11.94 -11.98 -11.60
C PHE A 12 -11.12 -11.31 -10.49
N VAL A 13 -11.63 -11.24 -9.26
CA VAL A 13 -10.87 -10.71 -8.11
C VAL A 13 -9.60 -11.53 -7.86
N GLN A 14 -9.70 -12.87 -7.87
CA GLN A 14 -8.54 -13.75 -7.69
C GLN A 14 -7.52 -13.62 -8.83
N LYS A 15 -7.99 -13.51 -10.07
CA LYS A 15 -7.13 -13.29 -11.24
C LYS A 15 -6.41 -11.94 -11.13
N CYS A 16 -7.11 -10.89 -10.69
CA CYS A 16 -6.52 -9.58 -10.42
C CYS A 16 -5.39 -9.68 -9.41
N ILE A 17 -5.62 -10.30 -8.23
CA ILE A 17 -4.57 -10.48 -7.20
C ILE A 17 -3.30 -11.15 -7.77
N ARG A 18 -3.46 -12.19 -8.59
CA ARG A 18 -2.32 -12.93 -9.17
C ARG A 18 -1.59 -12.14 -10.25
N LEU A 19 -2.33 -11.55 -11.20
CA LEU A 19 -1.74 -10.86 -12.34
C LEU A 19 -1.20 -9.48 -11.99
N PHE A 20 -1.75 -8.85 -10.95
CA PHE A 20 -1.28 -7.57 -10.47
C PHE A 20 0.03 -7.69 -9.68
N GLY A 21 0.51 -8.91 -9.40
CA GLY A 21 1.74 -9.11 -8.64
C GLY A 21 1.57 -8.86 -7.13
N SER A 22 0.34 -8.83 -6.62
CA SER A 22 0.06 -8.56 -5.19
C SER A 22 0.59 -9.65 -4.24
N LEU A 23 1.01 -10.80 -4.77
CA LEU A 23 1.61 -11.89 -4.00
C LEU A 23 3.13 -11.75 -3.85
N ASP A 24 3.78 -10.90 -4.66
CA ASP A 24 5.20 -10.62 -4.52
C ASP A 24 5.42 -9.71 -3.30
N GLN A 25 6.23 -10.18 -2.36
CA GLN A 25 6.54 -9.47 -1.11
C GLN A 25 7.88 -8.73 -1.19
N THR A 26 8.47 -8.61 -2.38
CA THR A 26 9.82 -8.06 -2.58
C THR A 26 9.86 -6.91 -3.58
N VAL A 27 8.93 -6.90 -4.54
CA VAL A 27 8.85 -5.91 -5.60
C VAL A 27 7.40 -5.41 -5.74
N THR A 28 7.23 -4.12 -6.02
CA THR A 28 5.89 -3.56 -6.28
C THR A 28 5.35 -4.01 -7.64
N PRO A 29 4.02 -3.96 -7.86
CA PRO A 29 3.41 -4.22 -9.17
C PRO A 29 4.01 -3.43 -10.34
N CYS A 30 4.52 -2.21 -10.07
CA CYS A 30 5.16 -1.36 -11.07
C CYS A 30 6.65 -1.70 -11.31
N GLY A 31 7.20 -2.71 -10.63
CA GLY A 31 8.58 -3.17 -10.77
C GLY A 31 9.60 -2.43 -9.90
N PHE A 32 9.16 -1.74 -8.84
CA PHE A 32 10.07 -1.05 -7.93
C PHE A 32 10.58 -2.02 -6.86
N HIS A 33 11.88 -2.01 -6.57
CA HIS A 33 12.53 -2.92 -5.62
C HIS A 33 12.28 -2.53 -4.15
N LEU A 34 11.01 -2.47 -3.77
CA LEU A 34 10.50 -2.41 -2.41
C LEU A 34 9.28 -3.32 -2.31
N SER A 35 9.07 -3.90 -1.14
CA SER A 35 7.84 -4.63 -0.88
C SER A 35 6.63 -3.68 -0.82
N PRO A 36 5.42 -4.15 -1.13
CA PRO A 36 4.21 -3.36 -0.93
C PRO A 36 4.08 -2.83 0.51
N SER A 37 4.41 -3.65 1.52
CA SER A 37 4.38 -3.24 2.93
C SER A 37 5.40 -2.13 3.24
N GLN A 38 6.59 -2.16 2.63
CA GLN A 38 7.57 -1.07 2.77
C GLN A 38 7.02 0.22 2.17
N VAL A 39 6.42 0.17 0.97
CA VAL A 39 5.82 1.35 0.34
C VAL A 39 4.67 1.90 1.17
N PHE A 40 3.75 1.06 1.65
CA PHE A 40 2.64 1.51 2.51
C PHE A 40 3.14 2.12 3.81
N ALA A 41 4.19 1.56 4.43
CA ALA A 41 4.78 2.15 5.62
C ALA A 41 5.36 3.55 5.35
N LEU A 42 6.04 3.74 4.22
CA LEU A 42 6.56 5.06 3.83
C LEU A 42 5.41 6.06 3.55
N GLN A 43 4.33 5.61 2.91
CA GLN A 43 3.15 6.44 2.66
C GLN A 43 2.47 6.91 3.94
N GLU A 44 2.31 6.03 4.93
CA GLU A 44 1.75 6.39 6.23
C GLU A 44 2.58 7.44 6.99
N LEU A 45 3.89 7.48 6.74
CA LEU A 45 4.83 8.41 7.38
C LEU A 45 5.04 9.71 6.59
N GLU A 46 4.43 9.87 5.41
CA GLU A 46 4.73 10.99 4.53
C GLU A 46 4.27 12.35 5.09
N HIS A 47 3.13 12.37 5.76
CA HIS A 47 2.50 13.60 6.23
C HIS A 47 2.40 13.68 7.76
N LYS A 48 2.91 12.67 8.47
CA LYS A 48 2.82 12.56 9.93
C LYS A 48 3.93 11.67 10.46
N THR A 49 4.29 11.88 11.72
CA THR A 49 5.14 10.94 12.46
C THR A 49 4.26 9.94 13.19
N LEU A 50 4.67 8.67 13.25
CA LEU A 50 3.92 7.62 13.92
C LEU A 50 4.82 6.85 14.87
N THR A 51 4.25 6.32 15.94
CA THR A 51 4.87 5.24 16.70
C THR A 51 4.80 3.92 15.94
N VAL A 52 5.63 2.94 16.33
CA VAL A 52 5.55 1.56 15.80
C VAL A 52 4.15 0.96 15.98
N VAL A 53 3.47 1.30 17.08
CA VAL A 53 2.12 0.79 17.38
C VAL A 53 1.08 1.41 16.44
N GLU A 54 1.13 2.72 16.24
CA GLU A 54 0.21 3.40 15.31
C GLU A 54 0.43 2.95 13.87
N LEU A 55 1.70 2.76 13.46
CA LEU A 55 2.02 2.22 12.14
C LEU A 55 1.49 0.79 11.98
N ALA A 56 1.62 -0.07 12.99
CA ALA A 56 1.07 -1.42 12.98
C ALA A 56 -0.45 -1.42 12.80
N ASN A 57 -1.15 -0.55 13.54
CA ASN A 57 -2.59 -0.37 13.42
C ASN A 57 -2.99 0.10 12.02
N SER A 58 -2.27 1.08 11.46
CA SER A 58 -2.57 1.62 10.13
C SER A 58 -2.39 0.58 9.02
N LEU A 59 -1.30 -0.21 9.10
CA LEU A 59 -1.02 -1.29 8.15
C LEU A 59 -1.86 -2.55 8.38
N LYS A 60 -2.61 -2.63 9.48
CA LYS A 60 -3.35 -3.83 9.93
C LYS A 60 -2.43 -5.06 10.03
N LEU A 61 -1.22 -4.86 10.55
CA LEU A 61 -0.20 -5.89 10.75
C LEU A 61 0.12 -6.01 12.25
N ASP A 62 0.64 -7.16 12.66
CA ASP A 62 1.10 -7.33 14.04
C ASP A 62 2.37 -6.50 14.31
N ARG A 63 2.55 -6.14 15.59
CA ARG A 63 3.67 -5.31 16.03
C ARG A 63 5.04 -5.92 15.71
N SER A 64 5.17 -7.26 15.76
CA SER A 64 6.47 -7.91 15.49
C SER A 64 6.85 -7.79 14.01
N SER A 65 5.88 -7.92 13.11
CA SER A 65 6.06 -7.72 11.67
C SER A 65 6.42 -6.28 11.34
N VAL A 66 5.72 -5.31 11.93
CA VAL A 66 6.02 -3.88 11.71
C VAL A 66 7.36 -3.49 12.31
N SER A 67 7.76 -4.06 13.45
CA SER A 67 9.10 -3.80 14.00
C SER A 67 10.20 -4.23 13.03
N ARG A 68 10.11 -5.43 12.46
CA ARG A 68 11.08 -5.92 11.46
C ARG A 68 11.07 -5.06 10.20
N LEU A 69 9.90 -4.65 9.74
CA LEU A 69 9.72 -3.76 8.60
C LEU A 69 10.43 -2.41 8.84
N VAL A 70 10.20 -1.80 10.01
CA VAL A 70 10.83 -0.54 10.40
C VAL A 70 12.35 -0.69 10.48
N ASP A 71 12.87 -1.77 11.06
CA ASP A 71 14.32 -2.00 11.13
C ASP A 71 14.95 -2.07 9.71
N GLN A 72 14.26 -2.68 8.75
CA GLN A 72 14.71 -2.68 7.34
C GLN A 72 14.69 -1.28 6.73
N LEU A 73 13.63 -0.50 6.96
CA LEU A 73 13.50 0.87 6.43
C LEU A 73 14.53 1.83 7.04
N VAL A 74 14.83 1.68 8.34
CA VAL A 74 15.88 2.43 9.03
C VAL A 74 17.26 2.04 8.49
N LYS A 75 17.54 0.74 8.32
CA LYS A 75 18.79 0.26 7.72
C LYS A 75 18.99 0.76 6.28
N ALA A 76 17.90 0.90 5.52
CA ALA A 76 17.91 1.47 4.18
C ALA A 76 17.94 3.01 4.17
N GLU A 77 17.93 3.65 5.34
CA GLU A 77 17.92 5.10 5.56
C GLU A 77 16.68 5.81 5.00
N PHE A 78 15.55 5.11 4.87
CA PHE A 78 14.28 5.71 4.44
C PHE A 78 13.47 6.28 5.61
N VAL A 79 13.71 5.77 6.82
CA VAL A 79 12.99 6.17 8.03
C VAL A 79 14.00 6.52 9.12
N HIS A 80 13.75 7.63 9.82
CA HIS A 80 14.39 7.95 11.10
C HIS A 80 13.59 7.35 12.25
N ARG A 81 14.30 6.92 13.29
CA ARG A 81 13.71 6.45 14.55
C ARG A 81 14.31 7.23 15.71
N GLU A 82 13.47 7.78 16.58
CA GLU A 82 13.91 8.49 17.78
C GLU A 82 13.05 8.16 19.00
N PRO A 83 13.59 8.21 20.23
CA PRO A 83 12.78 8.04 21.43
C PRO A 83 11.69 9.10 21.52
N ASN A 84 10.46 8.69 21.82
CA ASN A 84 9.36 9.63 22.05
C ASN A 84 9.69 10.49 23.29
N ARG A 85 9.67 11.82 23.11
CA ARG A 85 9.96 12.78 24.20
C ARG A 85 8.97 12.70 25.36
N ASN A 86 7.72 12.35 25.06
CA ASN A 86 6.64 12.23 26.05
C ASN A 86 6.62 10.86 26.72
N ASN A 87 7.11 9.82 26.05
CA ASN A 87 7.19 8.47 26.58
C ASN A 87 8.40 7.72 26.03
N ARG A 88 9.54 7.74 26.72
CA ARG A 88 10.80 7.11 26.25
C ARG A 88 10.72 5.59 26.00
N ARG A 89 9.62 4.93 26.39
CA ARG A 89 9.36 3.51 26.07
C ARG A 89 8.86 3.32 24.63
N GLU A 90 8.47 4.40 23.96
CA GLU A 90 8.02 4.43 22.59
C GLU A 90 9.09 5.03 21.67
N VAL A 91 8.98 4.67 20.40
CA VAL A 91 9.83 5.19 19.32
C VAL A 91 8.93 5.86 18.32
N ILE A 92 9.27 7.09 17.96
CA ILE A 92 8.64 7.87 16.89
C ILE A 92 9.42 7.60 15.60
N LEU A 93 8.66 7.45 14.52
CA LEU A 93 9.13 7.22 13.17
C LEU A 93 8.79 8.41 12.30
N SER A 94 9.72 8.80 11.43
CA SER A 94 9.53 9.86 10.44
C SER A 94 10.28 9.51 9.15
N LEU A 95 9.81 10.01 8.01
CA LEU A 95 10.56 9.88 6.77
C LEU A 95 11.87 10.67 6.82
N THR A 96 12.91 10.11 6.23
CA THR A 96 14.10 10.86 5.83
C THR A 96 13.85 11.53 4.48
N GLU A 97 14.72 12.47 4.08
CA GLU A 97 14.71 13.02 2.71
C GLU A 97 14.86 11.91 1.65
N LYS A 98 15.73 10.93 1.91
CA LYS A 98 15.91 9.75 1.04
C LYS A 98 14.62 8.92 0.94
N GLY A 99 13.90 8.76 2.06
CA GLY A 99 12.61 8.09 2.10
C GLY A 99 11.56 8.82 1.26
N THR A 100 11.44 10.13 1.42
CA THR A 100 10.53 10.98 0.64
C THR A 100 10.83 10.92 -0.86
N ASN A 101 12.10 11.08 -1.24
CA ASN A 101 12.52 10.99 -2.64
C ASN A 101 12.28 9.59 -3.25
N THR A 102 12.48 8.54 -2.45
CA THR A 102 12.20 7.16 -2.87
C THR A 102 10.72 6.95 -3.10
N LEU A 103 9.87 7.45 -2.20
CA LEU A 103 8.43 7.36 -2.33
C LEU A 103 7.92 8.09 -3.58
N GLN A 104 8.51 9.24 -3.91
CA GLN A 104 8.18 9.91 -5.16
C GLN A 104 8.57 9.08 -6.39
N ARG A 105 9.77 8.48 -6.41
CA ARG A 105 10.16 7.59 -7.52
C ARG A 105 9.22 6.40 -7.69
N VAL A 106 8.73 5.83 -6.58
CA VAL A 106 7.71 4.77 -6.62
C VAL A 106 6.41 5.28 -7.26
N ARG A 107 5.96 6.49 -6.94
CA ARG A 107 4.77 7.10 -7.54
C ARG A 107 4.92 7.29 -9.03
N ASP A 108 6.01 7.91 -9.47
CA ASP A 108 6.25 8.17 -10.90
C ASP A 108 6.28 6.85 -11.70
N GLN A 109 6.98 5.84 -11.19
CA GLN A 109 7.02 4.52 -11.82
C GLN A 109 5.64 3.84 -11.83
N SER A 110 4.83 4.05 -10.79
CA SER A 110 3.45 3.54 -10.72
C SER A 110 2.54 4.24 -11.73
N VAL A 111 2.65 5.56 -11.87
CA VAL A 111 1.88 6.34 -12.86
C VAL A 111 2.20 5.85 -14.28
N GLU A 112 3.48 5.69 -14.61
CA GLU A 112 3.89 5.18 -15.93
C GLU A 112 3.44 3.73 -16.15
N PHE A 113 3.45 2.89 -15.11
CA PHE A 113 2.90 1.55 -15.17
C PHE A 113 1.40 1.56 -15.51
N TYR A 114 0.59 2.32 -14.78
CA TYR A 114 -0.86 2.39 -15.02
C TYR A 114 -1.18 3.02 -16.37
N LYS A 115 -0.44 4.05 -16.80
CA LYS A 115 -0.59 4.67 -18.11
C LYS A 115 -0.41 3.63 -19.23
N ARG A 116 0.65 2.82 -19.18
CA ARG A 116 0.90 1.73 -20.17
C ARG A 116 -0.14 0.61 -20.09
N LEU A 117 -0.63 0.30 -18.89
CA LEU A 117 -1.64 -0.74 -18.71
C LEU A 117 -2.99 -0.30 -19.30
N LEU A 118 -3.43 0.90 -18.96
CA LEU A 118 -4.73 1.46 -19.33
C LEU A 118 -4.78 1.93 -20.78
N SER A 119 -3.65 2.28 -21.40
CA SER A 119 -3.59 2.63 -22.84
C SER A 119 -4.00 1.49 -23.77
N LYS A 120 -4.18 0.27 -23.25
CA LYS A 120 -4.72 -0.89 -23.99
C LYS A 120 -6.24 -0.88 -24.11
N ALA A 121 -6.92 0.00 -23.38
CA ALA A 121 -8.37 0.19 -23.44
C ALA A 121 -8.72 1.50 -24.15
N SER A 122 -9.93 1.57 -24.72
CA SER A 122 -10.52 2.82 -25.22
C SER A 122 -10.73 3.82 -24.08
N GLU A 123 -10.91 5.10 -24.40
CA GLU A 123 -11.17 6.14 -23.39
C GLU A 123 -12.40 5.81 -22.51
N ASP A 124 -13.47 5.32 -23.12
CA ASP A 124 -14.65 4.85 -22.38
C ASP A 124 -14.32 3.66 -21.48
N GLY A 125 -13.54 2.69 -21.98
CA GLY A 125 -13.08 1.55 -21.18
C GLY A 125 -12.20 1.99 -19.99
N GLN A 126 -11.32 2.97 -20.17
CA GLN A 126 -10.52 3.53 -19.08
C GLN A 126 -11.40 4.17 -18.01
N LYS A 127 -12.42 4.94 -18.42
CA LYS A 127 -13.39 5.54 -17.50
C LYS A 127 -14.21 4.50 -16.74
N GLN A 128 -14.67 3.46 -17.44
CA GLN A 128 -15.39 2.34 -16.82
C GLN A 128 -14.52 1.61 -15.78
N ILE A 129 -13.25 1.35 -16.10
CA ILE A 129 -12.30 0.74 -15.14
C ILE A 129 -12.13 1.64 -13.92
N PHE A 130 -11.90 2.95 -14.12
CA PHE A 130 -11.69 3.88 -13.02
C PHE A 130 -12.91 3.96 -12.09
N GLU A 131 -14.10 4.19 -12.63
CA GLU A 131 -15.33 4.30 -11.83
C GLU A 131 -15.69 2.96 -11.16
N GLY A 132 -15.51 1.84 -11.87
CA GLY A 132 -15.75 0.50 -11.32
C GLY A 132 -14.82 0.17 -10.15
N PHE A 133 -13.51 0.41 -10.30
CA PHE A 133 -12.55 0.20 -9.21
C PHE A 133 -12.81 1.15 -8.04
N LYS A 134 -13.08 2.43 -8.31
CA LYS A 134 -13.40 3.42 -7.27
C LYS A 134 -14.62 2.98 -6.46
N LEU A 135 -15.71 2.59 -7.12
CA LEU A 135 -16.91 2.10 -6.43
C LEU A 135 -16.60 0.84 -5.61
N PHE A 136 -15.88 -0.12 -6.20
CA PHE A 136 -15.53 -1.35 -5.52
C PHE A 136 -14.68 -1.11 -4.27
N THR A 137 -13.68 -0.22 -4.33
CA THR A 137 -12.84 0.10 -3.17
C THR A 137 -13.61 0.84 -2.08
N THR A 138 -14.52 1.76 -2.44
CA THR A 138 -15.40 2.43 -1.45
C THR A 138 -16.26 1.44 -0.68
N ILE A 139 -16.84 0.44 -1.36
CA ILE A 139 -17.65 -0.61 -0.71
C ILE A 139 -16.78 -1.51 0.18
N LEU A 140 -15.57 -1.85 -0.26
CA LEU A 140 -14.63 -2.63 0.56
C LEU A 140 -14.19 -1.89 1.84
N GLU A 141 -14.10 -0.56 1.77
CA GLU A 141 -13.77 0.26 2.94
C GLU A 141 -14.92 0.30 3.95
N SER A 142 -16.17 0.41 3.49
CA SER A 142 -17.33 0.39 4.40
C SER A 142 -17.49 -0.95 5.11
N GLU A 143 -17.33 -2.06 4.40
CA GLU A 143 -17.36 -3.41 5.01
C GLU A 143 -16.27 -3.60 6.08
N LYS A 144 -15.07 -3.04 5.85
CA LYS A 144 -13.98 -3.10 6.84
C LYS A 144 -14.21 -2.20 8.07
N GLY A 145 -15.14 -1.24 7.99
CA GLY A 145 -15.56 -0.41 9.13
C GLY A 145 -16.59 -1.08 10.03
N ASP A 146 -17.35 -2.05 9.49
CA ASP A 146 -18.42 -2.77 10.19
C ASP A 146 -17.95 -4.07 10.88
N VAL A 147 -16.74 -4.55 10.55
CA VAL A 147 -16.07 -5.63 11.29
C VAL A 147 -15.35 -5.04 12.49
N LYS A 148 -16.09 -4.80 13.58
CA LYS A 148 -15.55 -4.59 14.94
C LYS A 148 -15.42 -5.91 15.69
#